data_AF-A0AB39I9X4-F1
#
_entry.id   AF-A0AB39I9X4-F1
#
_cell.length_a   1.000
_cell.length_b   1.000
_cell.length_c   1.000
_cell.angle_alpha   90.00
_cell.angle_beta   90.00
_cell.angle_gamma   90.00
#
_symmetry.space_group_name_H-M   'P 1'
#
loop_
_entity.id
_entity.type
_entity.pdbx_description
1 polymer ?
#
loop_
_entity_poly.entity_id
_entity_poly.type
_entity_poly.pdbx_seq_one_letter_code
_entity_poly.pdbx_strand_id
1 'polypeptide(L)'
;MGIFSWLFNRPKAVKSNTAAKHQPAQAQSQVAQPDLQAIPQIRRDKHFLRVDSLSFSGVYQLSKSKKWAIAWRDSDPSAGRGGHRESGLGAYVLADASSGTVACHGSMPRPNNGHVCDTGVFCLEDWHFGSTLSGTFSVYDSSGSVVFTRELTANILTSGISRHGKYAFCATANSPTDHGNKVFLFDLVNRVEMYSAPPKAGWPDSYEVDESTGELVALFKDMGSFRYDIYGQLVDADQLGDANLNSSRYDRIILAAEKILGEGDLTDERTQEVLTAVQRARSLGADENPAWKPTALKVQGLAHEQLGQYSEAVQVYEQALALNPKIGVKRRLASVSKRIKT
;
A
#
# COMPACT_ATOMS: atom_id res chain seq x y z
N MET A 1 -6.65 41.81 39.00
CA MET A 1 -6.94 43.21 38.62
C MET A 1 -5.97 43.60 37.51
N GLY A 2 -6.13 43.10 36.28
CA GLY A 2 -6.92 43.65 35.17
C GLY A 2 -5.91 43.98 34.05
N ILE A 3 -5.74 43.23 32.96
CA ILE A 3 -6.61 42.88 31.83
C ILE A 3 -7.01 44.11 30.99
N PHE A 4 -6.42 44.20 29.79
CA PHE A 4 -6.73 45.04 28.61
C PHE A 4 -6.71 46.58 28.76
N SER A 5 -5.60 47.23 28.36
CA SER A 5 -5.58 48.67 28.01
C SER A 5 -5.00 49.00 26.61
N TRP A 6 -4.72 48.00 25.77
CA TRP A 6 -4.06 48.22 24.47
C TRP A 6 -4.93 47.91 23.24
N LEU A 7 -6.22 48.24 23.28
CA LEU A 7 -7.15 47.96 22.16
C LEU A 7 -7.88 49.15 21.56
N PHE A 8 -7.52 50.40 21.89
CA PHE A 8 -8.06 51.57 21.18
C PHE A 8 -7.04 52.67 21.00
N ASN A 9 -6.31 52.64 19.88
CA ASN A 9 -5.78 53.86 19.28
C ASN A 9 -5.64 53.68 17.76
N ARG A 10 -6.69 54.10 17.05
CA ARG A 10 -6.66 54.34 15.60
C ARG A 10 -6.04 55.72 15.35
N PRO A 11 -4.99 55.87 14.53
CA PRO A 11 -4.57 57.18 14.08
C PRO A 11 -5.57 57.74 13.05
N LYS A 12 -5.96 59.00 13.25
CA LYS A 12 -6.86 59.77 12.40
C LYS A 12 -6.18 60.18 11.08
N ALA A 13 -7.00 60.25 10.05
CA ALA A 13 -6.67 60.63 8.68
C ALA A 13 -6.05 62.04 8.58
N VAL A 14 -4.95 62.14 7.83
CA VAL A 14 -4.39 63.39 7.34
C VAL A 14 -4.95 63.62 5.93
N LYS A 15 -5.67 64.73 5.75
CA LYS A 15 -6.07 65.25 4.43
C LYS A 15 -4.88 66.01 3.84
N SER A 16 -4.41 65.62 2.67
CA SER A 16 -3.62 66.49 1.78
C SER A 16 -4.34 66.61 0.43
N ASN A 17 -4.63 67.85 0.05
CA ASN A 17 -5.16 68.22 -1.25
C ASN A 17 -4.01 68.89 -2.02
N THR A 18 -3.50 68.23 -3.05
CA THR A 18 -2.90 68.92 -4.20
C THR A 18 -2.90 67.99 -5.41
N ALA A 19 -3.71 68.38 -6.40
CA ALA A 19 -3.79 67.73 -7.70
C ALA A 19 -2.57 68.09 -8.55
N ALA A 20 -1.94 67.09 -9.17
CA ALA A 20 -1.02 67.28 -10.29
C ALA A 20 -1.12 66.09 -11.26
N LYS A 21 -1.77 66.39 -12.40
CA LYS A 21 -1.81 65.76 -13.73
C LYS A 21 -1.11 64.40 -13.95
N HIS A 22 -1.92 63.42 -14.34
CA HIS A 22 -1.55 62.20 -15.04
C HIS A 22 -0.82 62.49 -16.38
N GLN A 23 0.32 61.82 -16.59
CA GLN A 23 0.82 61.41 -17.89
C GLN A 23 1.11 59.90 -17.83
N PRO A 24 0.78 59.11 -18.87
CA PRO A 24 1.02 57.67 -18.87
C PRO A 24 2.50 57.39 -19.12
N ALA A 25 3.15 56.66 -18.21
CA ALA A 25 4.51 56.16 -18.40
C ALA A 25 4.50 55.04 -19.45
N GLN A 26 5.21 55.28 -20.55
CA GLN A 26 5.47 54.29 -21.61
C GLN A 26 6.35 53.17 -21.06
N ALA A 27 5.93 51.93 -21.29
CA ALA A 27 6.72 50.74 -21.01
C ALA A 27 7.95 50.72 -21.94
N GLN A 28 9.13 50.94 -21.38
CA GLN A 28 10.39 50.69 -22.06
C GLN A 28 10.63 49.17 -22.05
N SER A 29 10.52 48.57 -23.23
CA SER A 29 10.92 47.21 -23.54
C SER A 29 12.40 47.01 -23.23
N GLN A 30 12.71 46.31 -22.14
CA GLN A 30 14.04 45.75 -21.91
C GLN A 30 14.25 44.58 -22.89
N VAL A 31 15.27 44.73 -23.71
CA VAL A 31 15.78 43.73 -24.63
C VAL A 31 16.13 42.47 -23.83
N ALA A 32 15.56 41.34 -24.22
CA ALA A 32 15.81 40.03 -23.62
C ALA A 32 17.32 39.72 -23.67
N GLN A 33 17.93 39.56 -22.50
CA GLN A 33 19.23 38.90 -22.37
C GLN A 33 19.04 37.41 -22.65
N PRO A 34 19.96 36.76 -23.37
CA PRO A 34 19.88 35.33 -23.64
C PRO A 34 20.00 34.54 -22.32
N ASP A 35 19.11 33.56 -22.15
CA ASP A 35 19.02 32.64 -21.02
C ASP A 35 20.40 32.14 -20.57
N LEU A 36 20.88 32.67 -19.44
CA LEU A 36 21.84 31.94 -18.61
C LEU A 36 21.12 30.67 -18.16
N GLN A 37 21.46 29.52 -18.75
CA GLN A 37 20.95 28.23 -18.30
C GLN A 37 21.21 28.12 -16.80
N ALA A 38 20.14 28.21 -16.00
CA ALA A 38 20.22 28.12 -14.56
C ALA A 38 20.86 26.78 -14.19
N ILE A 39 21.88 26.82 -13.34
CA ILE A 39 22.52 25.61 -12.84
C ILE A 39 21.44 24.77 -12.14
N PRO A 40 21.27 23.48 -12.50
CA PRO A 40 20.26 22.64 -11.87
C PRO A 40 20.51 22.58 -10.36
N GLN A 41 19.44 22.85 -9.60
CA GLN A 41 19.46 22.83 -8.13
C GLN A 41 19.59 21.40 -7.57
N ILE A 42 19.23 20.41 -8.39
CA ILE A 42 19.21 19.00 -7.99
C ILE A 42 20.32 18.22 -8.68
N ARG A 43 20.91 17.26 -7.95
CA ARG A 43 21.83 16.25 -8.47
C ARG A 43 21.30 14.88 -8.10
N ARG A 44 21.42 13.89 -8.99
CA ARG A 44 20.90 12.53 -8.76
C ARG A 44 21.94 11.49 -9.11
N ASP A 45 21.96 10.42 -8.34
CA ASP A 45 22.59 9.16 -8.71
C ASP A 45 21.54 8.03 -8.76
N LYS A 46 22.00 6.78 -8.80
CA LYS A 46 21.11 5.61 -8.87
C LYS A 46 20.18 5.49 -7.66
N HIS A 47 20.61 5.97 -6.50
CA HIS A 47 19.93 5.72 -5.22
C HIS A 47 19.46 7.01 -4.53
N PHE A 48 20.13 8.13 -4.76
CA PHE A 48 19.91 9.36 -4.01
C PHE A 48 19.69 10.58 -4.92
N LEU A 49 18.85 11.49 -4.41
CA LEU A 49 18.71 12.86 -4.88
C LEU A 49 19.34 13.79 -3.86
N ARG A 50 20.14 14.75 -4.33
CA ARG A 50 20.83 15.77 -3.54
C ARG A 50 20.39 17.16 -3.95
N VAL A 51 20.24 18.03 -2.96
CA VAL A 51 20.02 19.47 -3.14
C VAL A 51 20.94 20.22 -2.19
N ASP A 52 22.01 20.79 -2.73
CA ASP A 52 23.09 21.36 -1.92
C ASP A 52 22.64 22.60 -1.15
N SER A 53 21.81 23.45 -1.76
CA SER A 53 21.24 24.64 -1.12
C SER A 53 20.39 24.33 0.10
N LEU A 54 19.90 23.09 0.21
CA LEU A 54 19.09 22.60 1.33
C LEU A 54 19.88 21.68 2.27
N SER A 55 21.17 21.44 2.02
CA SER A 55 21.95 20.38 2.68
C SER A 55 21.19 19.04 2.70
N PHE A 56 20.51 18.72 1.59
CA PHE A 56 19.63 17.56 1.49
C PHE A 56 20.27 16.44 0.67
N SER A 57 20.12 15.21 1.17
CA SER A 57 20.41 13.97 0.44
C SER A 57 19.42 12.92 0.92
N GLY A 58 18.66 12.33 0.01
CA GLY A 58 17.61 11.37 0.34
C GLY A 58 17.38 10.36 -0.78
N VAL A 59 16.81 9.21 -0.42
CA VAL A 59 16.32 8.26 -1.44
C VAL A 59 15.18 8.91 -2.20
N TYR A 60 14.95 8.49 -3.44
CA TYR A 60 13.93 9.13 -4.27
C TYR A 60 13.19 8.15 -5.18
N GLN A 61 12.04 8.59 -5.63
CA GLN A 61 11.26 7.94 -6.67
C GLN A 61 10.89 8.93 -7.77
N LEU A 62 10.77 8.44 -8.99
CA LEU A 62 10.33 9.22 -10.14
C LEU A 62 8.87 8.91 -10.48
N SER A 63 8.18 9.93 -10.94
CA SER A 63 6.93 9.80 -11.70
C SER A 63 7.14 8.94 -12.96
N LYS A 64 6.05 8.41 -13.52
CA LYS A 64 6.09 7.57 -14.73
C LYS A 64 6.65 8.31 -15.94
N SER A 65 6.29 9.59 -16.07
CA SER A 65 6.83 10.54 -17.06
C SER A 65 8.30 10.92 -16.81
N LYS A 66 8.84 10.61 -15.63
CA LYS A 66 10.16 11.02 -15.13
C LYS A 66 10.35 12.54 -15.01
N LYS A 67 9.27 13.33 -15.15
CA LYS A 67 9.29 14.78 -14.97
C LYS A 67 9.43 15.17 -13.52
N TRP A 68 8.77 14.46 -12.62
CA TRP A 68 8.80 14.74 -11.18
C TRP A 68 9.60 13.70 -10.41
N ALA A 69 10.28 14.16 -9.36
CA ALA A 69 10.97 13.33 -8.38
C ALA A 69 10.54 13.73 -6.96
N ILE A 70 10.09 12.77 -6.17
CA ILE A 70 9.92 12.93 -4.71
C ILE A 70 11.09 12.23 -4.03
N ALA A 71 11.80 12.96 -3.16
CA ALA A 71 12.91 12.46 -2.39
C ALA A 71 12.65 12.64 -0.90
N TRP A 72 13.11 11.71 -0.08
CA TRP A 72 12.96 11.77 1.37
C TRP A 72 14.18 11.22 2.10
N ARG A 73 14.36 11.69 3.34
CA ARG A 73 15.41 11.27 4.24
C ARG A 73 14.82 10.99 5.60
N ASP A 74 14.80 9.71 5.95
CA ASP A 74 14.38 9.26 7.27
C ASP A 74 15.52 9.29 8.31
N SER A 75 16.05 10.49 8.57
CA SER A 75 17.09 10.70 9.57
C SER A 75 17.15 12.14 10.02
N ASP A 76 17.66 12.35 11.24
CA ASP A 76 18.12 13.62 11.77
C ASP A 76 19.65 13.72 11.60
N PRO A 77 20.15 14.50 10.62
CA PRO A 77 21.59 14.65 10.42
C PRO A 77 22.28 15.40 11.56
N SER A 78 21.58 16.29 12.25
CA SER A 78 22.16 17.09 13.33
C SER A 78 22.55 16.22 14.53
N ALA A 79 21.75 15.18 14.79
CA ALA A 79 22.00 14.17 15.81
C ALA A 79 22.70 12.92 15.28
N GLY A 80 22.98 12.84 13.97
CA GLY A 80 23.60 11.67 13.34
C GLY A 80 22.77 10.37 13.43
N ARG A 81 21.43 10.49 13.52
CA ARG A 81 20.54 9.35 13.78
C ARG A 81 19.56 9.11 12.63
N GLY A 82 19.61 7.92 12.03
CA GLY A 82 18.65 7.45 11.03
C GLY A 82 17.67 6.41 11.56
N GLY A 83 16.56 6.20 10.85
CA GLY A 83 15.61 5.14 11.19
C GLY A 83 14.95 5.36 12.57
N HIS A 84 14.66 4.25 13.27
CA HIS A 84 13.90 4.23 14.53
C HIS A 84 14.43 5.22 15.58
N ARG A 85 13.57 6.18 15.97
CA ARG A 85 13.92 7.25 16.91
C ARG A 85 12.70 7.86 17.60
N GLU A 86 12.97 8.55 18.70
CA GLU A 86 11.96 9.23 19.55
C GLU A 86 11.79 10.72 19.20
N SER A 87 12.72 11.29 18.44
CA SER A 87 12.74 12.70 18.07
C SER A 87 13.67 12.94 16.86
N GLY A 88 13.70 14.18 16.36
CA GLY A 88 14.52 14.59 15.23
C GLY A 88 13.80 14.38 13.90
N LEU A 89 13.41 15.47 13.23
CA LEU A 89 12.62 15.39 12.01
C LEU A 89 13.45 14.86 10.84
N GLY A 90 12.81 14.04 10.00
CA GLY A 90 13.29 13.81 8.64
C GLY A 90 12.93 14.99 7.72
N ALA A 91 13.31 14.86 6.45
CA ALA A 91 13.03 15.87 5.43
C ALA A 91 12.59 15.23 4.12
N TYR A 92 11.87 15.99 3.29
CA TYR A 92 11.52 15.60 1.92
C TYR A 92 11.66 16.79 0.96
N VAL A 93 11.82 16.46 -0.33
CA VAL A 93 11.94 17.41 -1.44
C VAL A 93 11.15 16.88 -2.62
N LEU A 94 10.25 17.70 -3.15
CA LEU A 94 9.70 17.52 -4.49
C LEU A 94 10.53 18.35 -5.47
N ALA A 95 10.97 17.72 -6.56
CA ALA A 95 11.71 18.38 -7.63
C ALA A 95 11.04 18.16 -8.99
N ASP A 96 11.05 19.20 -9.81
CA ASP A 96 10.90 19.05 -11.25
C ASP A 96 12.25 18.59 -11.81
N ALA A 97 12.32 17.30 -12.11
CA ALA A 97 13.50 16.62 -12.62
C ALA A 97 13.81 16.99 -14.09
N SER A 98 12.84 17.57 -14.81
CA SER A 98 13.04 18.03 -16.19
C SER A 98 13.74 19.39 -16.26
N SER A 99 13.37 20.32 -15.38
CA SER A 99 14.05 21.62 -15.22
C SER A 99 15.23 21.58 -14.25
N GLY A 100 15.31 20.54 -13.41
CA GLY A 100 16.34 20.41 -12.39
C GLY A 100 16.13 21.35 -11.19
N THR A 101 14.89 21.78 -10.93
CA THR A 101 14.55 22.75 -9.87
C THR A 101 13.78 22.10 -8.73
N VAL A 102 13.94 22.62 -7.52
CA VAL A 102 13.09 22.25 -6.38
C VAL A 102 11.74 22.95 -6.51
N ALA A 103 10.66 22.18 -6.42
CA ALA A 103 9.29 22.71 -6.43
C ALA A 103 8.80 23.01 -5.00
N CYS A 104 9.00 22.08 -4.08
CA CYS A 104 8.75 22.28 -2.66
C CYS A 104 9.64 21.38 -1.79
N HIS A 105 9.75 21.70 -0.52
CA HIS A 105 10.43 20.88 0.47
C HIS A 105 9.79 21.05 1.84
N GLY A 106 9.99 20.07 2.71
CA GLY A 106 9.44 20.11 4.06
C GLY A 106 10.08 19.10 4.99
N SER A 107 9.55 19.04 6.20
CA SER A 107 10.00 18.14 7.27
C SER A 107 8.81 17.42 7.88
N MET A 108 9.02 16.18 8.32
CA MET A 108 8.06 15.40 9.09
C MET A 108 8.81 14.40 9.99
N PRO A 109 8.17 13.81 11.02
CA PRO A 109 8.84 12.91 11.95
C PRO A 109 9.67 11.83 11.25
N ARG A 110 9.05 10.98 10.42
CA ARG A 110 9.70 9.85 9.76
C ARG A 110 9.21 9.65 8.31
N PRO A 111 9.65 10.50 7.37
CA PRO A 111 9.19 10.42 5.98
C PRO A 111 9.66 9.12 5.33
N ASN A 112 8.74 8.39 4.72
CA ASN A 112 9.04 7.13 4.04
C ASN A 112 8.15 6.90 2.81
N ASN A 113 8.60 5.96 1.96
CA ASN A 113 7.87 5.43 0.80
C ASN A 113 7.13 6.50 -0.04
N GLY A 114 7.87 7.51 -0.52
CA GLY A 114 7.29 8.58 -1.32
C GLY A 114 6.98 8.15 -2.75
N HIS A 115 5.80 8.52 -3.25
CA HIS A 115 5.39 8.35 -4.65
C HIS A 115 4.92 9.68 -5.23
N VAL A 116 5.18 9.91 -6.52
CA VAL A 116 4.79 11.14 -7.22
C VAL A 116 4.18 10.82 -8.58
N CYS A 117 3.07 11.48 -8.90
CA CYS A 117 2.36 11.28 -10.16
C CYS A 117 2.85 12.27 -11.24
N ASP A 118 2.35 12.12 -12.48
CA ASP A 118 2.82 12.90 -13.63
C ASP A 118 2.44 14.39 -13.55
N THR A 119 1.49 14.76 -12.68
CA THR A 119 1.08 16.16 -12.44
C THR A 119 1.87 16.82 -11.31
N GLY A 120 2.73 16.09 -10.59
CA GLY A 120 3.53 16.60 -9.48
C GLY A 120 2.86 16.53 -8.10
N VAL A 121 1.64 16.00 -8.03
CA VAL A 121 1.02 15.58 -6.77
C VAL A 121 1.78 14.36 -6.24
N PHE A 122 2.09 14.34 -4.95
CA PHE A 122 2.86 13.27 -4.33
C PHE A 122 2.26 12.82 -3.01
N CYS A 123 2.51 11.57 -2.65
CA CYS A 123 2.19 11.03 -1.34
C CYS A 123 3.46 10.65 -0.58
N LEU A 124 3.36 10.67 0.75
CA LEU A 124 4.44 10.32 1.65
C LEU A 124 3.86 9.72 2.93
N GLU A 125 4.56 8.73 3.47
CA GLU A 125 4.22 8.12 4.75
C GLU A 125 5.01 8.80 5.87
N ASP A 126 4.37 9.05 7.00
CA ASP A 126 5.04 9.30 8.27
C ASP A 126 4.94 8.05 9.14
N TRP A 127 6.07 7.42 9.42
CA TRP A 127 6.14 6.22 10.26
C TRP A 127 6.09 6.51 11.77
N HIS A 128 5.92 7.78 12.16
CA HIS A 128 5.86 8.25 13.54
C HIS A 128 7.11 7.94 14.38
N PHE A 129 7.25 8.63 15.51
CA PHE A 129 8.31 8.32 16.47
C PHE A 129 7.94 7.16 17.39
N GLY A 130 8.97 6.50 17.92
CA GLY A 130 8.83 5.41 18.87
C GLY A 130 8.25 4.14 18.25
N SER A 131 7.62 3.34 19.10
CA SER A 131 7.26 1.94 18.80
C SER A 131 5.76 1.70 18.67
N THR A 132 4.94 2.75 18.76
CA THR A 132 3.48 2.65 18.61
C THR A 132 3.15 2.21 17.18
N LEU A 133 2.33 1.16 17.05
CA LEU A 133 1.84 0.70 15.74
C LEU A 133 0.91 1.75 15.13
N SER A 134 1.47 2.65 14.34
CA SER A 134 0.76 3.80 13.80
C SER A 134 1.53 4.39 12.63
N GLY A 135 0.83 5.20 11.85
CA GLY A 135 1.45 6.00 10.81
C GLY A 135 0.46 7.00 10.24
N THR A 136 0.96 7.96 9.50
CA THR A 136 0.13 8.93 8.78
C THR A 136 0.41 8.81 7.29
N PHE A 137 -0.64 8.63 6.50
CA PHE A 137 -0.58 8.71 5.05
C PHE A 137 -1.01 10.11 4.61
N SER A 138 -0.15 10.83 3.88
CA SER A 138 -0.45 12.18 3.42
C SER A 138 -0.22 12.33 1.92
N VAL A 139 -1.07 13.13 1.28
CA VAL A 139 -0.98 13.53 -0.12
C VAL A 139 -0.89 15.05 -0.20
N TYR A 140 0.03 15.53 -1.01
CA TYR A 140 0.36 16.94 -1.19
C TYR A 140 0.31 17.30 -2.67
N ASP A 141 -0.07 18.54 -2.96
CA ASP A 141 0.09 19.10 -4.30
C ASP A 141 1.55 19.49 -4.57
N SER A 142 1.84 19.95 -5.79
CA SER A 142 3.20 20.31 -6.18
C SER A 142 3.78 21.52 -5.44
N SER A 143 2.95 22.30 -4.72
CA SER A 143 3.39 23.40 -3.86
C SER A 143 3.77 22.92 -2.44
N GLY A 144 3.45 21.67 -2.11
CA GLY A 144 3.58 21.12 -0.76
C GLY A 144 2.34 21.37 0.12
N SER A 145 1.23 21.87 -0.45
CA SER A 145 -0.01 22.03 0.29
C SER A 145 -0.71 20.68 0.46
N VAL A 146 -1.28 20.43 1.64
CA VAL A 146 -1.96 19.16 1.93
C VAL A 146 -3.24 19.05 1.11
N VAL A 147 -3.36 17.97 0.34
CA VAL A 147 -4.57 17.59 -0.38
C VAL A 147 -5.44 16.70 0.50
N PHE A 148 -4.82 15.70 1.13
CA PHE A 148 -5.48 14.69 1.95
C PHE A 148 -4.52 14.13 3.00
N THR A 149 -5.03 13.77 4.18
CA THR A 149 -4.26 13.12 5.25
C THR A 149 -5.12 12.11 5.97
N ARG A 150 -4.55 10.93 6.27
CA ARG A 150 -5.16 9.89 7.07
C ARG A 150 -4.20 9.36 8.13
N GLU A 151 -4.53 9.60 9.39
CA GLU A 151 -3.86 8.97 10.52
C GLU A 151 -4.40 7.54 10.71
N LEU A 152 -3.49 6.59 10.91
CA LEU A 152 -3.73 5.16 11.00
C LEU A 152 -3.16 4.63 12.31
N THR A 153 -3.89 3.68 12.90
CA THR A 153 -3.55 2.99 14.16
C THR A 153 -2.90 1.63 13.90
N ALA A 154 -2.25 1.52 12.74
CA ALA A 154 -1.45 0.39 12.31
C ALA A 154 -0.32 0.91 11.44
N ASN A 155 0.80 0.19 11.39
CA ASN A 155 1.92 0.57 10.51
C ASN A 155 1.49 0.45 9.05
N ILE A 156 1.92 1.42 8.23
CA ILE A 156 1.72 1.38 6.78
C ILE A 156 2.75 0.41 6.19
N LEU A 157 2.28 -0.52 5.38
CA LEU A 157 3.10 -1.52 4.70
C LEU A 157 3.53 -1.02 3.31
N THR A 158 2.61 -0.37 2.60
CA THR A 158 2.84 0.24 1.29
C THR A 158 1.79 1.30 1.03
N SER A 159 2.11 2.25 0.17
CA SER A 159 1.18 3.24 -0.34
C SER A 159 1.49 3.58 -1.80
N GLY A 160 0.67 4.44 -2.39
CA GLY A 160 0.91 4.91 -3.75
C GLY A 160 -0.14 5.92 -4.21
N ILE A 161 0.15 6.52 -5.35
CA ILE A 161 -0.71 7.49 -6.03
C ILE A 161 -0.87 7.10 -7.50
N SER A 162 -2.09 7.26 -8.00
CA SER A 162 -2.44 7.02 -9.40
C SER A 162 -1.75 8.02 -10.35
N ARG A 163 -1.62 7.65 -11.62
CA ARG A 163 -0.75 8.32 -12.61
C ARG A 163 -0.98 9.83 -12.76
N HIS A 164 -2.22 10.29 -12.71
CA HIS A 164 -2.62 11.69 -12.81
C HIS A 164 -3.11 12.26 -11.47
N GLY A 165 -3.01 11.49 -10.38
CA GLY A 165 -3.34 11.93 -9.03
C GLY A 165 -4.84 12.01 -8.75
N LYS A 166 -5.66 11.19 -9.42
CA LYS A 166 -7.11 11.10 -9.11
C LYS A 166 -7.39 10.30 -7.84
N TYR A 167 -6.62 9.23 -7.65
CA TYR A 167 -6.71 8.31 -6.53
C TYR A 167 -5.37 8.12 -5.84
N ALA A 168 -5.44 7.72 -4.57
CA ALA A 168 -4.32 7.20 -3.81
C ALA A 168 -4.74 5.98 -3.00
N PHE A 169 -3.78 5.17 -2.56
CA PHE A 169 -4.04 4.02 -1.71
C PHE A 169 -2.97 3.89 -0.63
N CYS A 170 -3.33 3.19 0.44
CA CYS A 170 -2.36 2.62 1.36
C CYS A 170 -2.85 1.27 1.86
N ALA A 171 -1.92 0.42 2.27
CA ALA A 171 -2.22 -0.84 2.93
C ALA A 171 -1.44 -0.93 4.24
N THR A 172 -2.07 -1.50 5.26
CA THR A 172 -1.52 -1.57 6.61
C THR A 172 -1.10 -2.99 6.97
N ALA A 173 -0.08 -3.08 7.82
CA ALA A 173 0.32 -4.33 8.45
C ALA A 173 -0.75 -4.83 9.43
N ASN A 174 -0.62 -6.09 9.84
CA ASN A 174 -1.49 -6.65 10.86
C ASN A 174 -1.31 -5.93 12.20
N SER A 175 -2.42 -5.61 12.87
CA SER A 175 -2.48 -4.86 14.14
C SER A 175 -3.77 -5.24 14.87
N PRO A 176 -3.84 -5.16 16.21
CA PRO A 176 -5.09 -5.41 16.96
C PRO A 176 -6.14 -4.31 16.83
N THR A 177 -5.93 -3.30 15.97
CA THR A 177 -6.83 -2.15 15.78
C THR A 177 -7.68 -2.32 14.51
N ASP A 178 -8.70 -1.47 14.34
CA ASP A 178 -9.58 -1.49 13.16
C ASP A 178 -8.83 -1.21 11.85
N HIS A 179 -7.69 -0.52 11.93
CA HIS A 179 -6.83 -0.27 10.79
C HIS A 179 -5.86 -1.43 10.50
N GLY A 180 -5.85 -2.50 11.29
CA GLY A 180 -4.97 -3.66 11.10
C GLY A 180 -5.37 -4.50 9.89
N ASN A 181 -4.38 -4.85 9.06
CA ASN A 181 -4.55 -5.69 7.86
C ASN A 181 -5.66 -5.19 6.92
N LYS A 182 -5.56 -3.92 6.53
CA LYS A 182 -6.52 -3.24 5.65
C LYS A 182 -5.83 -2.72 4.40
N VAL A 183 -6.63 -2.54 3.35
CA VAL A 183 -6.29 -1.73 2.19
C VAL A 183 -7.31 -0.60 2.06
N PHE A 184 -6.81 0.60 1.83
CA PHE A 184 -7.57 1.84 1.75
C PHE A 184 -7.46 2.40 0.34
N LEU A 185 -8.56 2.93 -0.19
CA LEU A 185 -8.59 3.70 -1.43
C LEU A 185 -9.17 5.08 -1.15
N PHE A 186 -8.53 6.11 -1.71
CA PHE A 186 -8.90 7.50 -1.53
C PHE A 186 -9.16 8.13 -2.89
N ASP A 187 -10.29 8.82 -3.02
CA ASP A 187 -10.58 9.72 -4.14
C ASP A 187 -10.04 11.12 -3.77
N LEU A 188 -9.00 11.55 -4.48
CA LEU A 188 -8.33 12.83 -4.23
C LEU A 188 -9.05 14.01 -4.87
N VAL A 189 -9.90 13.77 -5.87
CA VAL A 189 -10.72 14.81 -6.50
C VAL A 189 -11.82 15.24 -5.54
N ASN A 190 -12.53 14.26 -4.97
CA ASN A 190 -13.61 14.49 -4.00
C ASN A 190 -13.11 14.57 -2.55
N ARG A 191 -11.84 14.23 -2.30
CA ARG A 191 -11.17 14.23 -0.99
C ARG A 191 -11.85 13.33 0.04
N VAL A 192 -12.23 12.12 -0.39
CA VAL A 192 -12.92 11.14 0.44
C VAL A 192 -12.16 9.81 0.50
N GLU A 193 -12.21 9.15 1.66
CA GLU A 193 -11.91 7.72 1.76
C GLU A 193 -13.06 6.95 1.13
N MET A 194 -12.79 6.20 0.06
CA MET A 194 -13.79 5.40 -0.62
C MET A 194 -14.14 4.16 0.18
N TYR A 195 -13.10 3.46 0.66
CA TYR A 195 -13.26 2.29 1.53
C TYR A 195 -11.98 2.00 2.34
N SER A 196 -12.16 1.17 3.36
CA SER A 196 -11.10 0.44 4.07
C SER A 196 -11.50 -1.03 4.24
N ALA A 197 -10.91 -1.91 3.44
CA ALA A 197 -11.34 -3.31 3.29
C ALA A 197 -10.23 -4.29 3.70
N PRO A 198 -10.58 -5.50 4.18
CA PRO A 198 -9.60 -6.58 4.27
C PRO A 198 -9.04 -6.93 2.88
N PRO A 199 -7.72 -7.11 2.73
CA PRO A 199 -7.12 -7.46 1.44
C PRO A 199 -7.38 -8.94 1.12
N LYS A 200 -8.57 -9.26 0.60
CA LYS A 200 -9.02 -10.64 0.31
C LYS A 200 -8.08 -11.41 -0.64
N ALA A 201 -7.39 -10.71 -1.56
CA ALA A 201 -6.37 -11.30 -2.43
C ALA A 201 -5.06 -11.69 -1.70
N GLY A 202 -4.89 -11.25 -0.45
CA GLY A 202 -3.67 -11.40 0.34
C GLY A 202 -2.75 -10.19 0.20
N TRP A 203 -1.45 -10.39 0.40
CA TRP A 203 -0.44 -9.35 0.31
C TRP A 203 0.27 -9.39 -1.05
N PRO A 204 -0.04 -8.48 -1.99
CA PRO A 204 0.60 -8.43 -3.29
C PRO A 204 2.00 -7.83 -3.22
N ASP A 205 2.76 -7.98 -4.31
CA ASP A 205 4.06 -7.31 -4.49
C ASP A 205 3.90 -5.80 -4.67
N SER A 206 2.78 -5.37 -5.25
CA SER A 206 2.45 -3.96 -5.46
C SER A 206 0.95 -3.77 -5.72
N TYR A 207 0.50 -2.52 -5.68
CA TYR A 207 -0.84 -2.15 -6.12
C TYR A 207 -0.76 -1.06 -7.20
N GLU A 208 -1.75 -1.04 -8.07
CA GLU A 208 -2.01 0.05 -9.01
C GLU A 208 -3.49 0.45 -8.97
N VAL A 209 -3.83 1.65 -9.43
CA VAL A 209 -5.24 2.08 -9.57
C VAL A 209 -5.53 2.33 -11.04
N ASP A 210 -6.57 1.70 -11.54
CA ASP A 210 -7.13 2.01 -12.85
C ASP A 210 -7.96 3.30 -12.75
N GLU A 211 -7.41 4.43 -13.20
CA GLU A 211 -8.08 5.72 -13.09
C GLU A 211 -9.34 5.86 -13.96
N SER A 212 -9.56 4.96 -14.91
CA SER A 212 -10.75 5.00 -15.75
C SER A 212 -11.97 4.40 -15.04
N THR A 213 -11.74 3.41 -14.18
CA THR A 213 -12.79 2.70 -13.44
C THR A 213 -12.80 3.02 -11.94
N GLY A 214 -11.68 3.51 -11.39
CA GLY A 214 -11.45 3.66 -9.96
C GLY A 214 -11.10 2.36 -9.23
N GLU A 215 -10.85 1.27 -9.96
CA GLU A 215 -10.53 -0.03 -9.37
C GLU A 215 -9.09 -0.09 -8.85
N LEU A 216 -8.92 -0.71 -7.69
CA LEU A 216 -7.60 -1.02 -7.16
C LEU A 216 -7.16 -2.42 -7.65
N VAL A 217 -5.99 -2.51 -8.25
CA VAL A 217 -5.42 -3.73 -8.81
C VAL A 217 -4.27 -4.22 -7.92
N ALA A 218 -4.44 -5.38 -7.29
CA ALA A 218 -3.39 -6.07 -6.54
C ALA A 218 -2.54 -6.91 -7.48
N LEU A 219 -1.23 -6.65 -7.55
CA LEU A 219 -0.29 -7.27 -8.49
C LEU A 219 0.63 -8.27 -7.78
N PHE A 220 0.59 -9.54 -8.22
CA PHE A 220 1.42 -10.64 -7.75
C PHE A 220 2.36 -11.11 -8.86
N LYS A 221 3.64 -11.27 -8.57
CA LYS A 221 4.62 -11.78 -9.55
C LYS A 221 4.33 -13.21 -10.00
N ASP A 222 3.74 -14.03 -9.13
CA ASP A 222 3.53 -15.47 -9.34
C ASP A 222 2.08 -15.85 -9.68
N MET A 223 1.12 -14.94 -9.49
CA MET A 223 -0.31 -15.24 -9.64
C MET A 223 -1.07 -14.30 -10.59
N GLY A 224 -0.41 -13.27 -11.13
CA GLY A 224 -1.08 -12.26 -11.94
C GLY A 224 -1.71 -11.16 -11.07
N SER A 225 -2.91 -10.70 -11.45
CA SER A 225 -3.52 -9.52 -10.85
C SER A 225 -4.98 -9.75 -10.46
N PHE A 226 -5.43 -9.12 -9.37
CA PHE A 226 -6.82 -9.20 -8.91
C PHE A 226 -7.35 -7.82 -8.55
N ARG A 227 -8.60 -7.55 -8.92
CA ARG A 227 -9.22 -6.24 -8.80
C ARG A 227 -10.16 -6.13 -7.62
N TYR A 228 -10.16 -4.94 -7.02
CA TYR A 228 -11.18 -4.49 -6.08
C TYR A 228 -11.97 -3.36 -6.74
N ASP A 229 -13.29 -3.43 -6.63
CA ASP A 229 -14.16 -2.35 -7.07
C ASP A 229 -14.05 -1.11 -6.17
N ILE A 230 -14.79 -0.06 -6.53
CA ILE A 230 -14.85 1.21 -5.79
C ILE A 230 -15.45 1.10 -4.38
N TYR A 231 -15.98 -0.06 -4.00
CA TYR A 231 -16.53 -0.36 -2.67
C TYR A 231 -15.62 -1.31 -1.87
N GLY A 232 -14.45 -1.67 -2.41
CA GLY A 232 -13.50 -2.57 -1.77
C GLY A 232 -13.88 -4.04 -1.86
N GLN A 233 -14.77 -4.41 -2.79
CA GLN A 233 -15.13 -5.80 -3.06
C GLN A 233 -14.19 -6.40 -4.09
N LEU A 234 -13.62 -7.56 -3.77
CA LEU A 234 -12.82 -8.34 -4.72
C LEU A 234 -13.73 -8.87 -5.83
N VAL A 235 -13.52 -8.42 -7.07
CA VAL A 235 -14.34 -8.84 -8.23
C VAL A 235 -13.83 -10.15 -8.86
N ASP A 236 -12.53 -10.45 -8.72
CA ASP A 236 -11.87 -11.62 -9.30
C ASP A 236 -11.76 -12.80 -8.31
N ALA A 237 -12.80 -13.04 -7.50
CA ALA A 237 -12.75 -14.03 -6.42
C ALA A 237 -12.52 -15.48 -6.92
N ASP A 238 -13.16 -15.86 -8.02
CA ASP A 238 -13.02 -17.21 -8.60
C ASP A 238 -11.64 -17.40 -9.23
N GLN A 239 -11.18 -16.41 -10.00
CA GLN A 239 -9.84 -16.39 -10.61
C GLN A 239 -8.75 -16.46 -9.53
N LEU A 240 -8.96 -15.81 -8.37
CA LEU A 240 -8.07 -15.90 -7.23
C LEU A 240 -8.00 -17.32 -6.64
N GLY A 241 -9.14 -18.02 -6.58
CA GLY A 241 -9.18 -19.43 -6.16
C GLY A 241 -8.30 -20.30 -7.06
N ASP A 242 -8.49 -20.18 -8.37
CA ASP A 242 -7.69 -20.89 -9.38
C ASP A 242 -6.20 -20.55 -9.30
N ALA A 243 -5.87 -19.27 -9.18
CA ALA A 243 -4.49 -18.84 -9.10
C ALA A 243 -3.79 -19.37 -7.83
N ASN A 244 -4.48 -19.38 -6.68
CA ASN A 244 -3.93 -19.93 -5.45
C ASN A 244 -3.75 -21.46 -5.53
N LEU A 245 -4.69 -22.19 -6.14
CA LEU A 245 -4.53 -23.62 -6.39
C LEU A 245 -3.32 -23.92 -7.28
N ASN A 246 -3.00 -23.01 -8.20
CA ASN A 246 -1.90 -23.13 -9.16
C ASN A 246 -0.56 -22.56 -8.67
N SER A 247 -0.53 -21.86 -7.53
CA SER A 247 0.69 -21.27 -6.93
C SER A 247 1.82 -22.29 -6.71
N SER A 248 3.07 -21.82 -6.62
CA SER A 248 4.22 -22.62 -6.18
C SER A 248 4.36 -22.71 -4.66
N ARG A 249 3.52 -21.99 -3.91
CA ARG A 249 3.54 -21.97 -2.45
C ARG A 249 2.53 -22.97 -1.88
N TYR A 250 3.04 -24.04 -1.26
CA TYR A 250 2.18 -25.10 -0.74
C TYR A 250 1.15 -24.60 0.28
N ASP A 251 1.48 -23.57 1.08
CA ASP A 251 0.57 -22.99 2.07
C ASP A 251 -0.66 -22.34 1.42
N ARG A 252 -0.47 -21.64 0.30
CA ARG A 252 -1.57 -21.02 -0.46
C ARG A 252 -2.46 -22.07 -1.11
N ILE A 253 -1.84 -23.10 -1.70
CA ILE A 253 -2.58 -24.21 -2.33
C ILE A 253 -3.47 -24.90 -1.31
N ILE A 254 -2.92 -25.25 -0.13
CA ILE A 254 -3.67 -25.96 0.93
C ILE A 254 -4.85 -25.12 1.43
N LEU A 255 -4.65 -23.82 1.68
CA LEU A 255 -5.72 -22.93 2.15
C LEU A 255 -6.81 -22.72 1.08
N ALA A 256 -6.43 -22.58 -0.19
CA ALA A 256 -7.38 -22.44 -1.29
C ALA A 256 -8.17 -23.74 -1.49
N ALA A 257 -7.50 -24.88 -1.49
CA ALA A 257 -8.15 -26.19 -1.58
C ALA A 257 -9.15 -26.43 -0.44
N GLU A 258 -8.77 -26.12 0.80
CA GLU A 258 -9.68 -26.23 1.95
C GLU A 258 -10.91 -25.35 1.80
N LYS A 259 -10.73 -24.10 1.34
CA LYS A 259 -11.83 -23.16 1.10
C LYS A 259 -12.78 -23.70 0.02
N ILE A 260 -12.26 -24.12 -1.12
CA ILE A 260 -13.06 -24.62 -2.26
C ILE A 260 -13.85 -25.87 -1.87
N LEU A 261 -13.24 -26.81 -1.14
CA LEU A 261 -13.95 -28.00 -0.63
C LEU A 261 -15.00 -27.65 0.44
N GLY A 262 -14.85 -26.53 1.13
CA GLY A 262 -15.79 -26.06 2.15
C GLY A 262 -17.04 -25.38 1.60
N GLU A 263 -17.00 -24.87 0.37
CA GLU A 263 -18.13 -24.18 -0.28
C GLU A 263 -19.24 -25.16 -0.74
N GLY A 264 -18.93 -26.45 -0.90
CA GLY A 264 -19.87 -27.50 -1.31
C GLY A 264 -20.12 -27.54 -2.83
N ASP A 265 -20.85 -28.56 -3.31
CA ASP A 265 -21.30 -28.69 -4.72
C ASP A 265 -20.21 -28.58 -5.81
N LEU A 266 -19.05 -29.23 -5.61
CA LEU A 266 -18.06 -29.38 -6.68
C LEU A 266 -18.39 -30.59 -7.55
N THR A 267 -18.11 -30.49 -8.86
CA THR A 267 -18.11 -31.65 -9.75
C THR A 267 -16.94 -32.58 -9.41
N ASP A 268 -17.02 -33.83 -9.86
CA ASP A 268 -15.92 -34.79 -9.67
C ASP A 268 -14.64 -34.29 -10.37
N GLU A 269 -14.75 -33.68 -11.55
CA GLU A 269 -13.60 -33.11 -12.26
C GLU A 269 -12.93 -32.01 -11.42
N ARG A 270 -13.73 -31.08 -10.88
CA ARG A 270 -13.21 -29.98 -10.07
C ARG A 270 -12.62 -30.47 -8.75
N THR A 271 -13.24 -31.46 -8.13
CA THR A 271 -12.70 -32.10 -6.91
C THR A 271 -11.39 -32.81 -7.20
N GLN A 272 -11.27 -33.43 -8.38
CA GLN A 272 -10.04 -34.08 -8.83
C GLN A 272 -8.91 -33.07 -9.08
N GLU A 273 -9.21 -31.89 -9.64
CA GLU A 273 -8.25 -30.78 -9.76
C GLU A 273 -7.74 -30.34 -8.38
N VAL A 274 -8.63 -30.16 -7.41
CA VAL A 274 -8.26 -29.80 -6.03
C VAL A 274 -7.38 -30.88 -5.41
N LEU A 275 -7.74 -32.16 -5.57
CA LEU A 275 -6.94 -33.29 -5.09
C LEU A 275 -5.52 -33.27 -5.67
N THR A 276 -5.39 -33.07 -6.98
CA THR A 276 -4.09 -32.96 -7.66
C THR A 276 -3.29 -31.77 -7.13
N ALA A 277 -3.92 -30.62 -6.90
CA ALA A 277 -3.26 -29.45 -6.33
C ALA A 277 -2.72 -29.73 -4.91
N VAL A 278 -3.50 -30.38 -4.04
CA VAL A 278 -3.06 -30.71 -2.68
C VAL A 278 -1.92 -31.73 -2.68
N GLN A 279 -1.98 -32.75 -3.54
CA GLN A 279 -0.89 -33.70 -3.71
C GLN A 279 0.40 -33.00 -4.16
N ARG A 280 0.29 -32.05 -5.10
CA ARG A 280 1.42 -31.20 -5.51
C ARG A 280 1.94 -30.36 -4.35
N ALA A 281 1.07 -29.77 -3.53
CA ALA A 281 1.46 -29.00 -2.35
C ALA A 281 2.27 -29.85 -1.36
N ARG A 282 1.89 -31.12 -1.16
CA ARG A 282 2.66 -32.08 -0.37
C ARG A 282 4.06 -32.31 -0.94
N SER A 283 4.18 -32.51 -2.26
CA SER A 283 5.48 -32.65 -2.94
C SER A 283 6.33 -31.38 -2.97
N LEU A 284 5.73 -30.20 -2.79
CA LEU A 284 6.42 -28.91 -2.76
C LEU A 284 7.02 -28.55 -1.40
N GLY A 285 6.90 -29.41 -0.38
CA GLY A 285 7.50 -29.16 0.94
C GLY A 285 6.52 -29.24 2.13
N ALA A 286 5.21 -29.41 1.89
CA ALA A 286 4.26 -29.43 3.00
C ALA A 286 4.44 -30.68 3.89
N ASP A 287 4.90 -31.81 3.33
CA ASP A 287 5.13 -33.04 4.07
C ASP A 287 6.39 -33.00 4.95
N GLU A 288 7.34 -32.14 4.62
CA GLU A 288 8.56 -31.86 5.36
C GLU A 288 8.34 -30.82 6.46
N ASN A 289 7.25 -30.04 6.37
CA ASN A 289 6.91 -29.02 7.34
C ASN A 289 5.89 -29.55 8.38
N PRO A 290 6.30 -29.77 9.64
CA PRO A 290 5.41 -30.34 10.67
C PRO A 290 4.17 -29.48 10.96
N ALA A 291 4.23 -28.17 10.71
CA ALA A 291 3.10 -27.27 10.91
C ALA A 291 2.03 -27.42 9.80
N TRP A 292 2.43 -27.84 8.60
CA TRP A 292 1.55 -27.90 7.43
C TRP A 292 1.13 -29.32 7.05
N LYS A 293 1.97 -30.33 7.30
CA LYS A 293 1.68 -31.73 6.96
C LYS A 293 0.31 -32.23 7.43
N PRO A 294 -0.12 -32.01 8.69
CA PRO A 294 -1.43 -32.48 9.15
C PRO A 294 -2.59 -31.82 8.40
N THR A 295 -2.44 -30.53 8.07
CA THR A 295 -3.44 -29.77 7.30
C THR A 295 -3.49 -30.26 5.87
N ALA A 296 -2.35 -30.47 5.21
CA ALA A 296 -2.30 -31.02 3.84
C ALA A 296 -2.99 -32.39 3.76
N LEU A 297 -2.71 -33.29 4.71
CA LEU A 297 -3.36 -34.60 4.80
C LEU A 297 -4.86 -34.50 5.05
N LYS A 298 -5.29 -33.59 5.94
CA LYS A 298 -6.72 -33.30 6.16
C LYS A 298 -7.39 -32.89 4.84
N VAL A 299 -6.81 -31.93 4.12
CA VAL A 299 -7.41 -31.38 2.90
C VAL A 299 -7.43 -32.43 1.78
N GLN A 300 -6.39 -33.26 1.68
CA GLN A 300 -6.40 -34.40 0.76
C GLN A 300 -7.54 -35.39 1.11
N GLY A 301 -7.77 -35.65 2.39
CA GLY A 301 -8.86 -36.52 2.84
C GLY A 301 -10.25 -35.97 2.54
N LEU A 302 -10.42 -34.64 2.64
CA LEU A 302 -11.66 -33.96 2.25
C LEU A 302 -11.96 -34.17 0.76
N ALA A 303 -10.94 -34.03 -0.10
CA ALA A 303 -11.08 -34.25 -1.53
C ALA A 303 -11.41 -35.72 -1.86
N HIS A 304 -10.72 -36.68 -1.25
CA HIS A 304 -11.06 -38.11 -1.40
C HIS A 304 -12.48 -38.43 -0.92
N GLU A 305 -12.91 -37.87 0.23
CA GLU A 305 -14.26 -38.05 0.75
C GLU A 305 -15.33 -37.56 -0.24
N GLN A 306 -15.10 -36.40 -0.88
CA GLN A 306 -16.02 -35.82 -1.85
C GLN A 306 -16.07 -36.60 -3.17
N LEU A 307 -14.96 -37.20 -3.60
CA LEU A 307 -14.89 -38.13 -4.74
C LEU A 307 -15.45 -39.54 -4.43
N GLY A 308 -15.92 -39.79 -3.20
CA GLY A 308 -16.37 -41.12 -2.78
C GLY A 308 -15.24 -42.15 -2.59
N GLN A 309 -13.99 -41.71 -2.61
CA GLN A 309 -12.78 -42.53 -2.42
C GLN A 309 -12.53 -42.75 -0.91
N TYR A 310 -13.45 -43.46 -0.26
CA TYR A 310 -13.49 -43.52 1.20
C TYR A 310 -12.27 -44.22 1.82
N SER A 311 -11.71 -45.22 1.14
CA SER A 311 -10.53 -45.96 1.62
C SER A 311 -9.31 -45.05 1.73
N GLU A 312 -9.07 -44.24 0.70
CA GLU A 312 -8.01 -43.24 0.62
C GLU A 312 -8.24 -42.12 1.64
N ALA A 313 -9.48 -41.64 1.77
CA ALA A 313 -9.85 -40.63 2.77
C ALA A 313 -9.54 -41.10 4.21
N VAL A 314 -9.88 -42.34 4.55
CA VAL A 314 -9.57 -42.94 5.86
C VAL A 314 -8.06 -42.92 6.13
N GLN A 315 -7.25 -43.39 5.19
CA GLN A 315 -5.79 -43.47 5.36
C GLN A 315 -5.18 -42.11 5.67
N VAL A 316 -5.52 -41.07 4.90
CA VAL A 316 -4.94 -39.74 5.12
C VAL A 316 -5.50 -39.05 6.36
N TYR A 317 -6.77 -39.30 6.74
CA TYR A 317 -7.32 -38.80 8.00
C TYR A 317 -6.67 -39.41 9.23
N GLU A 318 -6.39 -40.73 9.21
CA GLU A 318 -5.67 -41.40 10.29
C GLU A 318 -4.25 -40.82 10.46
N GLN A 319 -3.53 -40.62 9.35
CA GLN A 319 -2.21 -39.97 9.36
C GLN A 319 -2.29 -38.54 9.89
N ALA A 320 -3.27 -37.74 9.45
CA ALA A 320 -3.46 -36.38 9.93
C ALA A 320 -3.72 -36.35 11.45
N LEU A 321 -4.52 -37.28 11.98
CA LEU A 321 -4.83 -37.38 13.41
C LEU A 321 -3.66 -37.88 14.25
N ALA A 322 -2.84 -38.78 13.71
CA ALA A 322 -1.63 -39.24 14.37
C ALA A 322 -0.64 -38.09 14.58
N LEU A 323 -0.53 -37.18 13.62
CA LEU A 323 0.33 -36.00 13.71
C LEU A 323 -0.29 -34.87 14.54
N ASN A 324 -1.60 -34.63 14.38
CA ASN A 324 -2.33 -33.62 15.12
C ASN A 324 -3.74 -34.13 15.53
N PRO A 325 -3.90 -34.63 16.77
CA PRO A 325 -5.18 -35.13 17.26
C PRO A 325 -6.31 -34.09 17.31
N LYS A 326 -5.99 -32.80 17.17
CA LYS A 326 -6.94 -31.66 17.19
C LYS A 326 -7.22 -31.09 15.78
N ILE A 327 -6.80 -31.74 14.70
CA ILE A 327 -6.97 -31.25 13.32
C ILE A 327 -8.42 -31.22 12.82
N GLY A 328 -9.37 -31.77 13.59
CA GLY A 328 -10.81 -31.62 13.35
C GLY A 328 -11.47 -32.67 12.45
N VAL A 329 -10.77 -33.74 12.06
CA VAL A 329 -11.30 -34.77 11.12
C VAL A 329 -11.88 -36.02 11.80
N LYS A 330 -11.88 -36.14 13.13
CA LYS A 330 -12.34 -37.36 13.85
C LYS A 330 -13.75 -37.80 13.47
N ARG A 331 -14.70 -36.86 13.38
CA ARG A 331 -16.09 -37.16 13.00
C ARG A 331 -16.21 -37.57 11.55
N ARG A 332 -15.46 -36.93 10.66
CA ARG A 332 -15.40 -37.28 9.23
C ARG A 332 -14.86 -38.70 9.06
N LEU A 333 -13.73 -39.02 9.70
CA LEU A 333 -13.15 -40.37 9.73
C LEU A 333 -14.20 -41.43 10.13
N ALA A 334 -14.89 -41.23 11.26
CA ALA A 334 -15.92 -42.17 11.71
C ALA A 334 -17.08 -42.33 10.72
N SER A 335 -17.44 -41.29 9.97
CA SER A 335 -18.46 -41.33 8.92
C SER A 335 -17.98 -42.12 7.70
N VAL A 336 -16.81 -41.78 7.15
CA VAL A 336 -16.27 -42.46 5.95
C VAL A 336 -15.93 -43.93 6.23
N SER A 337 -15.43 -44.27 7.41
CA SER A 337 -15.15 -45.68 7.77
C SER A 337 -16.42 -46.55 7.83
N LYS A 338 -17.60 -45.98 8.08
CA LYS A 338 -18.87 -46.72 8.01
C LYS A 338 -19.25 -47.01 6.55
N ARG A 339 -19.01 -46.07 5.64
CA ARG A 339 -19.31 -46.21 4.21
C ARG A 339 -18.48 -47.29 3.51
N ILE A 340 -17.30 -47.62 4.02
CA ILE A 340 -16.48 -48.75 3.53
C ILE A 340 -17.06 -50.11 3.96
N LYS A 341 -17.72 -50.15 5.12
CA LYS A 341 -18.23 -51.41 5.72
C LYS A 341 -19.63 -51.79 5.22
N THR A 342 -20.24 -50.95 4.38
CA THR A 342 -21.58 -51.16 3.82
C THR A 342 -21.44 -51.60 2.37
#